data_AF-A0A0G2Z6B5-F1
#
_entry.id   AF-A0A0G2Z6B5-F1
#
_cell.length_a   1.000
_cell.length_b   1.000
_cell.length_c   1.000
_cell.angle_alpha   90.00
_cell.angle_beta   90.00
_cell.angle_gamma   90.00
#
_symmetry.space_group_name_H-M   'P 1'
#
loop_
_entity.id
_entity.type
_entity.pdbx_description
1 polymer ?
#
loop_
_entity_poly.entity_id
_entity_poly.type
_entity_poly.pdbx_seq_one_letter_code
_entity_poly.pdbx_strand_id
1 'polypeptide(L)'
;MSRNRKLDMDSLTTLIKQTVRNNENDREEALKEFEEDFFGRKEKSRRKLVKPTRKTRKVNLSKDKSSFEQLLERKDLTSTEKLMLIYLKRATKEEEITISVRTLAGALGINKNTALDTLMSLEMKRLIRKKSTPRGTLVRLLIELEEL
;
A
#
# COMPACT_ATOMS: atom_id res chain seq x y z
N MET A 1 -8.18 -23.29 -7.07
CA MET A 1 -7.09 -24.25 -7.29
C MET A 1 -5.82 -23.48 -7.63
N SER A 2 -4.97 -23.22 -6.63
CA SER A 2 -3.65 -22.60 -6.84
C SER A 2 -2.77 -23.58 -7.61
N ARG A 3 -2.35 -23.22 -8.81
CA ARG A 3 -1.17 -23.83 -9.42
C ARG A 3 0.01 -22.99 -8.98
N ASN A 4 0.64 -23.40 -7.89
CA ASN A 4 2.02 -23.04 -7.59
C ASN A 4 2.81 -23.22 -8.89
N ARG A 5 3.27 -22.14 -9.50
CA ARG A 5 4.38 -22.23 -10.45
C ARG A 5 5.60 -22.55 -9.61
N LYS A 6 5.80 -23.84 -9.34
CA LYS A 6 7.11 -24.36 -8.96
C LYS A 6 8.05 -23.87 -10.06
N LEU A 7 8.92 -22.91 -9.73
CA LEU A 7 10.05 -22.59 -10.58
C LEU A 7 10.85 -23.90 -10.65
N ASP A 8 10.78 -24.59 -11.79
CA ASP A 8 11.56 -25.80 -11.99
C ASP A 8 13.03 -25.41 -11.80
N MET A 9 13.64 -25.95 -10.76
CA MET A 9 15.05 -25.71 -10.45
C MET A 9 15.94 -26.13 -11.63
N ASP A 10 15.46 -27.06 -12.46
CA ASP A 10 16.08 -27.48 -13.72
C ASP A 10 16.06 -26.37 -14.79
N SER A 11 15.05 -25.50 -14.78
CA SER A 11 14.98 -24.32 -15.67
C SER A 11 15.92 -23.20 -15.21
N LEU A 12 16.11 -23.04 -13.88
CA LEU A 12 17.09 -22.08 -13.34
C LEU A 12 18.53 -22.55 -13.55
N THR A 13 18.80 -23.84 -13.36
CA THR A 13 20.15 -24.40 -13.60
C THR A 13 20.53 -24.42 -15.07
N THR A 14 19.59 -24.61 -15.99
CA THR A 14 19.87 -24.53 -17.44
C THR A 14 20.18 -23.10 -17.88
N LEU A 15 19.44 -22.10 -17.37
CA LEU A 15 19.73 -20.67 -17.61
C LEU A 15 21.10 -20.25 -17.06
N ILE A 16 21.44 -20.68 -15.84
CA ILE A 16 22.77 -20.42 -15.25
C ILE A 16 23.87 -21.15 -16.04
N LYS A 17 23.65 -22.40 -16.45
CA LYS A 17 24.64 -23.14 -17.27
C LYS A 17 24.81 -22.54 -18.67
N GLN A 18 23.79 -21.90 -19.23
CA GLN A 18 23.87 -21.22 -20.53
C GLN A 18 24.60 -19.88 -20.43
N THR A 19 24.44 -19.11 -19.34
CA THR A 19 25.19 -17.86 -19.15
C THR A 19 26.64 -18.09 -18.74
N VAL A 20 26.92 -19.16 -18.01
CA VAL A 20 28.28 -19.51 -17.53
C VAL A 20 29.20 -20.05 -18.63
N ARG A 21 28.67 -20.52 -19.77
CA ARG A 21 29.48 -21.10 -20.86
C ARG A 21 30.17 -20.08 -21.77
N ASN A 22 29.84 -18.80 -21.69
CA ASN A 22 30.23 -17.85 -22.74
C ASN A 22 31.37 -16.89 -22.42
N ASN A 23 31.94 -16.84 -21.20
CA ASN A 23 33.18 -16.10 -20.91
C ASN A 23 33.80 -16.57 -19.59
N GLU A 24 34.78 -17.47 -19.64
CA GLU A 24 35.45 -18.00 -18.44
C GLU A 24 36.20 -16.91 -17.64
N ASN A 25 36.67 -15.86 -18.32
CA ASN A 25 37.38 -14.74 -17.70
C ASN A 25 36.49 -13.92 -16.74
N ASP A 26 35.23 -13.67 -17.11
CA ASP A 26 34.30 -12.88 -16.29
C ASP A 26 33.90 -13.63 -15.01
N ARG A 27 33.92 -14.97 -15.07
CA ARG A 27 33.61 -15.83 -13.92
C ARG A 27 34.74 -15.83 -12.89
N GLU A 28 35.99 -15.92 -13.35
CA GLU A 28 37.13 -15.87 -12.45
C GLU A 28 37.27 -14.48 -11.81
N GLU A 29 37.02 -13.40 -12.55
CA GLU A 29 37.02 -12.04 -12.01
C GLU A 29 35.91 -11.83 -10.97
N ALA A 30 34.68 -12.29 -11.25
CA ALA A 30 33.56 -12.20 -10.31
C ALA A 30 33.75 -13.08 -9.06
N LEU A 31 34.36 -14.26 -9.20
CA LEU A 31 34.68 -15.12 -8.05
C LEU A 31 35.80 -14.51 -7.20
N LYS A 32 36.78 -13.87 -7.83
CA LYS A 32 37.87 -13.19 -7.13
C LYS A 32 37.39 -11.93 -6.41
N GLU A 33 36.51 -11.14 -7.04
CA GLU A 33 35.85 -10.00 -6.41
C GLU A 33 34.97 -10.45 -5.23
N PHE A 34 34.25 -11.57 -5.37
CA PHE A 34 33.45 -12.15 -4.30
C PHE A 34 34.30 -12.67 -3.13
N GLU A 35 35.39 -13.38 -3.41
CA GLU A 35 36.31 -13.87 -2.36
C GLU A 35 37.03 -12.71 -1.66
N GLU A 36 37.40 -11.64 -2.39
CA GLU A 36 37.97 -10.42 -1.81
C GLU A 36 36.96 -9.64 -0.96
N ASP A 37 35.68 -9.56 -1.34
CA ASP A 37 34.65 -8.91 -0.53
C ASP A 37 34.23 -9.76 0.68
N PHE A 38 34.31 -11.09 0.58
CA PHE A 38 33.87 -12.01 1.64
C PHE A 38 34.96 -12.31 2.68
N PHE A 39 36.21 -12.50 2.24
CA PHE A 39 37.36 -12.78 3.13
C PHE A 39 38.26 -11.56 3.36
N GLY A 40 38.23 -10.57 2.47
CA GLY A 40 39.02 -9.36 2.58
C GLY A 40 38.38 -8.33 3.52
N ARG A 41 39.01 -8.12 4.67
CA ARG A 41 38.72 -6.98 5.56
C ARG A 41 39.01 -5.65 4.85
N LYS A 42 38.11 -5.15 4.01
CA LYS A 42 38.07 -3.71 3.69
C LYS A 42 37.51 -2.96 4.89
N GLU A 43 38.40 -2.61 5.81
CA GLU A 43 38.14 -1.81 7.01
C GLU A 43 37.61 -0.39 6.74
N LYS A 44 37.39 0.03 5.48
CA LYS A 44 36.95 1.38 5.14
C LYS A 44 35.98 1.41 3.96
N SER A 45 34.82 0.80 4.12
CA SER A 45 33.62 1.26 3.40
C SER A 45 32.37 0.98 4.23
N ARG A 46 32.29 1.64 5.39
CA ARG A 46 30.97 2.00 5.92
C ARG A 46 30.37 2.97 4.91
N ARG A 47 29.75 2.45 3.84
CA ARG A 47 28.82 3.22 3.01
C ARG A 47 27.80 3.76 3.99
N LYS A 48 27.96 5.02 4.39
CA LYS A 48 26.94 5.73 5.18
C LYS A 48 25.69 5.62 4.33
N LEU A 49 24.66 4.95 4.85
CA LEU A 49 23.34 4.96 4.26
C LEU A 49 23.01 6.43 4.01
N VAL A 50 22.99 6.83 2.73
CA VAL A 50 22.71 8.20 2.35
C VAL A 50 21.34 8.49 2.94
N LYS A 51 21.25 9.49 3.82
CA LYS A 51 19.97 9.93 4.38
C LYS A 51 19.03 10.13 3.19
N PRO A 52 17.87 9.46 3.13
CA PRO A 52 16.98 9.61 2.00
C PRO A 52 16.72 11.09 1.83
N THR A 53 16.96 11.61 0.61
CA THR A 53 16.69 13.00 0.28
C THR A 53 15.26 13.28 0.70
N ARG A 54 15.08 14.31 1.54
CA ARG A 54 13.75 14.72 2.00
C ARG A 54 12.90 14.91 0.76
N LYS A 55 11.96 13.99 0.49
CA LYS A 55 10.95 14.18 -0.54
C LYS A 55 10.28 15.50 -0.21
N THR A 56 10.55 16.53 -1.02
CA THR A 56 9.88 17.81 -0.91
C THR A 56 8.40 17.50 -1.14
N ARG A 57 7.63 17.61 -0.06
CA ARG A 57 6.18 17.45 -0.09
C ARG A 57 5.70 18.55 -1.04
N LYS A 58 5.29 18.18 -2.26
CA LYS A 58 4.63 19.11 -3.17
C LYS A 58 3.34 19.54 -2.46
N VAL A 59 3.38 20.70 -1.82
CA VAL A 59 2.20 21.36 -1.29
C VAL A 59 1.53 22.00 -2.49
N ASN A 60 0.71 21.23 -3.18
CA ASN A 60 -0.21 21.81 -4.16
C ASN A 60 -1.26 22.57 -3.34
N LEU A 61 -1.06 23.88 -3.17
CA LEU A 61 -2.12 24.82 -2.80
C LEU A 61 -2.98 25.05 -4.06
N SER A 62 -3.83 24.09 -4.42
CA SER A 62 -5.00 24.40 -5.23
C SER A 62 -6.01 25.11 -4.32
N LYS A 63 -6.38 26.33 -4.71
CA LYS A 63 -7.29 27.21 -3.96
C LYS A 63 -8.75 26.73 -3.98
N ASP A 64 -9.09 25.77 -4.83
CA ASP A 64 -10.42 25.17 -4.91
C ASP A 64 -10.39 23.76 -4.29
N LYS A 65 -10.37 23.70 -2.96
CA LYS A 65 -10.54 22.43 -2.26
C LYS A 65 -12.01 22.07 -2.29
N SER A 66 -12.34 20.98 -2.99
CA SER A 66 -13.68 20.37 -2.90
C SER A 66 -14.08 20.15 -1.43
N SER A 67 -15.37 20.19 -1.11
CA SER A 67 -15.90 20.03 0.26
C SER A 67 -15.34 18.78 0.97
N PHE A 68 -15.00 17.75 0.19
CA PHE A 68 -14.35 16.53 0.68
C PHE A 68 -12.87 16.71 1.06
N GLU A 69 -12.10 17.51 0.32
CA GLU A 69 -10.71 17.80 0.67
C GLU A 69 -10.63 18.60 1.96
N GLN A 70 -11.55 19.56 2.16
CA GLN A 70 -11.67 20.30 3.42
C GLN A 70 -12.00 19.36 4.58
N LEU A 71 -12.81 18.33 4.34
CA LEU A 71 -13.14 17.31 5.34
C LEU A 71 -11.90 16.49 5.74
N LEU A 72 -11.01 16.18 4.80
CA LEU A 72 -9.74 15.50 5.10
C LEU A 72 -8.76 16.36 5.90
N GLU A 73 -8.95 17.68 5.94
CA GLU A 73 -8.14 18.61 6.74
C GLU A 73 -8.59 18.70 8.19
N ARG A 74 -9.79 18.19 8.51
CA ARG A 74 -10.27 18.22 9.89
C ARG A 74 -9.30 17.48 10.83
N LYS A 75 -9.03 18.10 11.97
CA LYS A 75 -8.12 17.59 13.01
C LYS A 75 -8.74 16.50 13.87
N ASP A 76 -10.08 16.43 13.91
CA ASP A 76 -10.82 15.43 14.66
C ASP A 76 -10.83 14.05 13.98
N LEU A 77 -10.44 13.99 12.71
CA LEU A 77 -10.33 12.74 11.95
C LEU A 77 -8.94 12.12 12.08
N THR A 78 -8.91 10.84 12.42
CA THR A 78 -7.69 10.03 12.43
C THR A 78 -7.26 9.67 11.00
N SER A 79 -5.99 9.28 10.83
CA SER A 79 -5.48 8.87 9.52
C SER A 79 -6.25 7.68 8.93
N THR A 80 -6.69 6.73 9.77
CA THR A 80 -7.46 5.56 9.34
C THR A 80 -8.88 5.93 8.92
N GLU A 81 -9.53 6.84 9.64
CA GLU A 81 -10.83 7.39 9.25
C GLU A 81 -10.77 8.13 7.91
N LYS A 82 -9.72 8.95 7.70
CA LYS A 82 -9.48 9.64 6.43
C LYS A 82 -9.31 8.67 5.27
N LEU A 83 -8.49 7.64 5.45
CA LEU A 83 -8.30 6.59 4.44
C LEU A 83 -9.59 5.85 4.13
N MET A 84 -10.40 5.56 5.15
CA MET A 84 -11.70 4.91 4.96
C MET A 84 -12.66 5.79 4.18
N LEU A 85 -12.73 7.09 4.47
CA LEU A 85 -13.57 8.03 3.72
C LEU A 85 -13.13 8.14 2.25
N ILE A 86 -11.81 8.18 1.98
CA ILE A 86 -11.27 8.19 0.62
C ILE A 86 -11.65 6.89 -0.12
N TYR A 87 -11.51 5.74 0.56
CA TYR A 87 -11.89 4.45 0.00
C TYR A 87 -13.38 4.40 -0.33
N LEU A 88 -14.23 4.81 0.62
CA LEU A 88 -15.68 4.86 0.43
C LEU A 88 -16.04 5.79 -0.73
N LYS A 89 -15.47 7.01 -0.78
CA LYS A 89 -15.70 7.97 -1.88
C LYS A 89 -15.36 7.39 -3.25
N ARG A 90 -14.24 6.66 -3.34
CA ARG A 90 -13.82 6.03 -4.60
C ARG A 90 -14.69 4.84 -4.98
N ALA A 91 -15.21 4.12 -3.99
CA ALA A 91 -16.08 2.97 -4.20
C ALA A 91 -17.54 3.38 -4.48
N THR A 92 -17.97 4.56 -4.01
CA THR A 92 -19.32 5.11 -4.24
C THR A 92 -19.33 5.73 -5.63
N LYS A 93 -19.82 5.00 -6.63
CA LYS A 93 -20.40 5.63 -7.81
C LYS A 93 -21.89 5.95 -7.61
N GLU A 94 -22.49 5.36 -6.58
CA GLU A 94 -23.90 5.48 -6.19
C GLU A 94 -23.99 6.01 -4.74
N GLU A 95 -25.18 6.43 -4.31
CA GLU A 95 -25.42 6.97 -2.95
C GLU A 95 -25.13 5.96 -1.83
N GLU A 96 -25.28 4.66 -2.08
CA GLU A 96 -25.10 3.60 -1.10
C GLU A 96 -24.21 2.47 -1.62
N ILE A 97 -23.31 1.95 -0.78
CA ILE A 97 -22.53 0.75 -1.11
C ILE A 97 -22.79 -0.33 -0.08
N THR A 98 -23.01 -1.55 -0.55
CA THR A 98 -22.90 -2.74 0.30
C THR A 98 -21.46 -3.23 0.32
N ILE A 99 -20.77 -3.12 1.45
CA ILE A 99 -19.41 -3.64 1.63
C ILE A 99 -19.36 -4.56 2.86
N SER A 100 -18.68 -5.70 2.72
CA SER A 100 -18.37 -6.52 3.90
C SER A 100 -17.24 -5.88 4.72
N VAL A 101 -17.34 -5.93 6.04
CA VAL A 101 -16.30 -5.39 6.94
C VAL A 101 -14.95 -6.08 6.69
N ARG A 102 -14.96 -7.37 6.35
CA ARG A 102 -13.74 -8.14 6.05
C ARG A 102 -13.05 -7.63 4.79
N THR A 103 -13.80 -7.36 3.72
CA THR A 103 -13.24 -6.80 2.48
C THR A 103 -12.74 -5.38 2.71
N LEU A 104 -13.45 -4.58 3.51
CA LEU A 104 -13.04 -3.23 3.87
C LEU A 104 -11.72 -3.22 4.65
N ALA A 105 -11.60 -4.10 5.65
CA ALA A 105 -10.37 -4.27 6.43
C ALA A 105 -9.18 -4.69 5.54
N GLY A 106 -9.41 -5.65 4.64
CA GLY A 106 -8.39 -6.10 3.68
C GLY A 106 -7.94 -5.01 2.71
N ALA A 107 -8.89 -4.21 2.19
CA ALA A 107 -8.57 -3.12 1.27
C ALA A 107 -7.76 -1.99 1.93
N LEU A 108 -8.00 -1.74 3.22
CA LEU A 108 -7.27 -0.72 3.98
C LEU A 108 -6.01 -1.25 4.68
N GLY A 109 -5.77 -2.57 4.65
CA GLY A 109 -4.64 -3.20 5.33
C GLY A 109 -4.71 -3.11 6.87
N ILE A 110 -5.93 -3.06 7.43
CA ILE A 110 -6.17 -2.94 8.87
C ILE A 110 -6.86 -4.19 9.43
N ASN A 111 -6.86 -4.34 10.76
CA ASN A 111 -7.61 -5.39 11.42
C ASN A 111 -9.14 -5.16 11.25
N LYS A 112 -9.91 -6.25 11.17
CA LYS A 112 -11.38 -6.23 11.13
C LYS A 112 -12.00 -5.43 12.28
N ASN A 113 -11.47 -5.55 13.49
CA ASN A 113 -11.99 -4.79 14.64
C ASN A 113 -11.72 -3.30 14.46
N THR A 114 -10.50 -2.93 14.05
CA THR A 114 -10.17 -1.54 13.71
C THR A 114 -11.07 -0.99 12.61
N ALA A 115 -11.43 -1.79 11.61
CA ALA A 115 -12.38 -1.40 10.57
C ALA A 115 -13.80 -1.18 11.12
N LEU A 116 -14.25 -1.98 12.09
CA LEU A 116 -15.52 -1.75 12.79
C LEU A 116 -15.49 -0.49 13.63
N ASP A 117 -14.43 -0.30 14.42
CA ASP A 117 -14.28 0.85 15.32
C ASP A 117 -14.24 2.16 14.54
N THR A 118 -13.54 2.17 13.41
CA THR A 118 -13.49 3.32 12.50
C THR A 118 -14.83 3.58 11.82
N LEU A 119 -15.56 2.54 11.39
CA LEU A 119 -16.94 2.71 10.89
C LEU A 119 -17.87 3.28 11.97
N MET A 120 -17.79 2.80 13.20
CA MET A 120 -18.57 3.33 14.33
C MET A 120 -18.19 4.78 14.63
N SER A 121 -16.89 5.09 14.67
CA SER A 121 -16.41 6.47 14.90
C SER A 121 -16.91 7.44 13.83
N LEU A 122 -16.85 7.04 12.55
CA LEU A 122 -17.36 7.84 11.44
C LEU A 122 -18.89 8.05 11.51
N GLU A 123 -19.64 7.05 11.96
CA GLU A 123 -21.09 7.15 12.20
C GLU A 123 -21.40 8.10 13.36
N MET A 124 -20.67 7.99 14.48
CA MET A 124 -20.81 8.89 15.62
C MET A 124 -20.48 10.35 15.26
N LYS A 125 -19.53 10.55 14.33
CA LYS A 125 -19.19 11.86 13.76
C LYS A 125 -20.18 12.33 12.69
N ARG A 126 -21.25 11.57 12.44
CA ARG A 126 -22.31 11.86 11.45
C ARG A 126 -21.79 12.04 10.02
N LEU A 127 -20.67 11.41 9.68
CA LEU A 127 -20.09 11.47 8.35
C LEU A 127 -20.61 10.36 7.44
N ILE A 128 -21.02 9.25 8.04
CA ILE A 128 -21.60 8.10 7.35
C ILE A 128 -22.85 7.62 8.08
N ARG A 129 -23.72 6.94 7.36
CA ARG A 129 -24.78 6.11 7.92
C ARG A 129 -24.49 4.67 7.56
N LYS A 130 -24.59 3.76 8.52
CA LYS A 130 -24.45 2.32 8.24
C LYS A 130 -25.69 1.54 8.62
N LYS A 131 -25.98 0.49 7.86
CA LYS A 131 -27.01 -0.50 8.18
C LYS A 131 -26.43 -1.90 8.03
N SER A 132 -26.51 -2.69 9.09
CA SER A 132 -26.09 -4.09 9.05
C SER A 132 -27.11 -4.91 8.28
N THR A 133 -26.66 -5.73 7.34
CA THR A 133 -27.50 -6.66 6.57
C THR A 133 -26.85 -8.06 6.55
N PRO A 134 -27.61 -9.14 6.27
CA PRO A 134 -27.06 -10.48 6.19
C PRO A 134 -25.95 -10.64 5.14
N ARG A 135 -25.96 -9.79 4.10
CA ARG A 135 -25.00 -9.82 2.99
C ARG A 135 -23.79 -8.90 3.20
N GLY A 136 -23.78 -8.08 4.26
CA GLY A 136 -22.70 -7.12 4.54
C GLY A 136 -23.21 -5.86 5.22
N THR A 137 -22.36 -4.84 5.26
CA THR A 137 -22.71 -3.53 5.83
C THR A 137 -23.04 -2.59 4.68
N LEU A 138 -24.29 -2.11 4.64
CA LEU A 138 -24.65 -0.98 3.80
C LEU A 138 -24.04 0.28 4.43
N VAL A 139 -23.29 1.04 3.65
CA VAL A 139 -22.67 2.29 4.06
C VAL A 139 -23.08 3.38 3.07
N ARG A 140 -23.64 4.45 3.61
CA ARG A 140 -23.99 5.68 2.89
C ARG A 140 -23.11 6.81 3.39
N LEU A 141 -22.45 7.51 2.49
CA LEU A 141 -21.79 8.78 2.82
C LEU A 141 -22.86 9.85 3.00
N LEU A 142 -22.82 10.59 4.10
CA LEU A 142 -23.77 11.68 4.38
C LEU A 142 -23.27 13.05 3.91
N ILE A 143 -22.04 13.10 3.40
CA ILE A 143 -21.46 14.31 2.86
C ILE A 143 -22.05 14.46 1.47
N GLU A 144 -22.98 15.41 1.31
CA GLU A 144 -23.37 15.91 0.00
C GLU A 144 -22.11 16.45 -0.66
N LEU A 145 -21.57 15.66 -1.59
CA LEU A 145 -20.60 16.13 -2.56
C LEU A 145 -21.42 16.99 -3.51
N GLU A 146 -21.49 18.30 -3.26
CA GLU A 146 -21.88 19.23 -4.31
C GLU A 146 -21.00 18.92 -5.53
N GLU A 147 -21.67 18.50 -6.60
CA GLU A 147 -21.07 18.23 -7.90
C GLU A 147 -20.42 19.51 -8.41
N LEU A 148 -19.17 19.40 -8.84
CA LEU A 148 -18.59 20.31 -9.83
C LEU A 148 -18.94 19.77 -11.22
#